data_AF-A0A821BVZ3-F1
#
_entry.id   AF-A0A821BVZ3-F1
#
_cell.length_a   1.000
_cell.length_b   1.000
_cell.length_c   1.000
_cell.angle_alpha   90.00
_cell.angle_beta   90.00
_cell.angle_gamma   90.00
#
_symmetry.space_group_name_H-M   'P 1'
#
loop_
_entity.id
_entity.type
_entity.pdbx_description
1 polymer ?
#
loop_
_entity_poly.entity_id
_entity_poly.type
_entity_poly.pdbx_seq_one_letter_code
_entity_poly.pdbx_strand_id
1 'polypeptide(L)'
;MAMLKEASSSRLITYAAIQTRTENFIYGALDTSNKPPPIQVKHLNNDRISGTASQKFCLFRLFPIIFSDIVDRRQLFKIYLILRELLDMVLALPQRKSWIPFMEMLAINFH
;
A
#
# COMPACT_ATOMS: atom_id res chain seq x y z
N MET A 1 5.39 -1.76 -9.48
CA MET A 1 5.29 -1.10 -10.81
C MET A 1 4.89 -2.02 -11.92
N ALA A 2 5.42 -3.24 -12.00
CA ALA A 2 4.99 -4.23 -12.98
C ALA A 2 3.45 -4.39 -13.10
N MET A 3 2.74 -4.46 -11.97
CA MET A 3 1.25 -4.52 -11.96
C MET A 3 0.56 -3.30 -12.57
N LEU A 4 1.04 -2.09 -12.26
CA LEU A 4 0.46 -0.86 -12.80
C LEU A 4 0.76 -0.71 -14.30
N LYS A 5 1.97 -1.12 -14.73
CA LYS A 5 2.32 -1.22 -16.15
C LYS A 5 1.41 -2.20 -16.88
N GLU A 6 1.25 -3.41 -16.35
CA GLU A 6 0.37 -4.44 -16.89
C GLU A 6 -1.08 -3.95 -17.02
N ALA A 7 -1.58 -3.25 -15.99
CA ALA A 7 -2.91 -2.66 -16.01
C ALA A 7 -3.06 -1.57 -17.08
N SER A 8 -2.04 -0.72 -17.27
CA SER A 8 -2.05 0.28 -18.35
C SER A 8 -1.91 -0.35 -19.74
N SER A 9 -1.07 -1.36 -19.92
CA SER A 9 -0.98 -2.13 -21.17
C SER A 9 -2.29 -2.83 -21.51
N SER A 10 -3.04 -3.29 -20.50
CA SER A 10 -4.37 -3.89 -20.64
C SER A 10 -5.49 -2.85 -20.83
N ARG A 11 -5.17 -1.56 -20.94
CA ARG A 11 -6.12 -0.44 -21.07
C ARG A 11 -7.14 -0.32 -19.92
N LEU A 12 -6.81 -0.83 -18.73
CA LEU A 12 -7.67 -0.71 -17.54
C LEU A 12 -7.55 0.66 -16.88
N ILE A 13 -6.36 1.26 -16.93
CA ILE A 13 -6.09 2.58 -16.35
C ILE A 13 -5.01 3.32 -17.14
N THR A 14 -5.18 4.63 -17.30
CA THR A 14 -4.16 5.48 -17.93
C THR A 14 -3.10 5.91 -16.91
N TYR A 15 -1.91 6.23 -17.38
CA TYR A 15 -0.85 6.75 -16.50
C TYR A 15 -1.24 8.06 -15.80
N ALA A 16 -2.00 8.92 -16.47
CA ALA A 16 -2.56 10.13 -15.87
C ALA A 16 -3.49 9.79 -14.70
N ALA A 17 -4.40 8.81 -14.87
CA ALA A 17 -5.29 8.38 -13.81
C ALA A 17 -4.55 7.77 -12.61
N ILE A 18 -3.45 7.03 -12.83
CA ILE A 18 -2.59 6.54 -11.75
C ILE A 18 -2.02 7.71 -10.93
N GLN A 19 -1.47 8.71 -11.63
CA GLN A 19 -0.90 9.89 -10.99
C GLN A 19 -1.97 10.63 -10.17
N THR A 20 -3.12 10.93 -10.77
CA THR A 20 -4.24 11.60 -10.11
C THR A 20 -4.73 10.85 -8.88
N ARG A 21 -4.82 9.51 -8.94
CA ARG A 21 -5.21 8.70 -7.78
C ARG A 21 -4.22 8.85 -6.63
N THR A 22 -2.91 8.80 -6.90
CA THR A 22 -1.91 8.99 -5.83
C THR A 22 -1.85 10.40 -5.27
N GLU A 23 -2.12 11.41 -6.10
CA GLU A 23 -2.17 12.82 -5.71
C GLU A 23 -3.33 13.11 -4.76
N ASN A 24 -4.52 12.64 -5.16
CA ASN A 24 -5.80 12.93 -4.51
C ASN A 24 -6.18 11.94 -3.41
N PHE A 25 -5.41 10.85 -3.24
CA PHE A 25 -5.66 9.92 -2.14
C PHE A 25 -5.55 10.64 -0.79
N ILE A 26 -6.53 10.38 0.09
CA ILE A 26 -6.59 10.97 1.42
C ILE A 26 -5.76 10.09 2.35
N TYR A 27 -4.58 10.57 2.72
CA TYR A 27 -3.68 9.89 3.65
C TYR A 27 -4.12 10.15 5.10
N GLY A 28 -4.14 9.12 5.92
CA GLY A 28 -4.50 9.24 7.34
C GLY A 28 -3.43 9.96 8.15
N ALA A 29 -3.76 10.35 9.38
CA ALA A 29 -2.88 11.14 10.26
C ALA A 29 -1.49 10.50 10.47
N LEU A 30 -1.42 9.17 10.48
CA LEU A 30 -0.16 8.41 10.65
C LEU A 30 0.70 8.37 9.37
N ASP A 31 0.12 8.69 8.22
CA ASP A 31 0.75 8.60 6.90
C ASP A 31 1.13 9.96 6.31
N THR A 32 0.51 11.05 6.78
CA THR A 32 0.68 12.40 6.23
C THR A 32 2.15 12.84 6.18
N SER A 33 2.93 12.55 7.21
CA SER A 33 4.36 12.89 7.27
C SER A 33 5.21 12.09 6.27
N ASN A 34 4.73 10.91 5.88
CA ASN A 34 5.40 9.99 4.95
C ASN A 34 4.66 9.89 3.61
N LYS A 35 3.84 10.90 3.25
CA LYS A 35 3.09 10.89 1.99
C LYS A 35 4.06 10.67 0.80
N PRO A 36 3.81 9.66 -0.05
CA PRO A 36 4.65 9.43 -1.21
C PRO A 36 4.48 10.54 -2.25
N PRO A 37 5.53 10.85 -3.02
CA PRO A 37 5.37 11.68 -4.20
C PRO A 37 4.46 10.98 -5.22
N PRO A 38 3.70 11.73 -6.03
CA PRO A 38 2.86 11.17 -7.08
C PRO A 38 3.59 10.22 -8.02
N ILE A 39 2.92 9.14 -8.41
CA ILE A 39 3.45 8.21 -9.42
C ILE A 39 3.30 8.85 -10.80
N GLN A 40 4.33 9.57 -11.23
CA GLN A 40 4.41 10.14 -12.58
C GLN A 40 4.71 9.06 -13.64
N VAL A 41 4.35 9.35 -14.90
CA VAL A 41 4.59 8.49 -16.08
C VAL A 41 6.06 8.04 -16.18
N LYS A 42 7.00 8.96 -15.91
CA LYS A 42 8.45 8.69 -15.96
C LYS A 42 8.90 7.61 -14.96
N HIS A 43 8.23 7.51 -13.80
CA HIS A 43 8.53 6.52 -12.77
C HIS A 43 8.10 5.12 -13.21
N LEU A 44 7.00 5.05 -13.98
CA LEU A 44 6.54 3.81 -14.57
C LEU A 44 7.55 3.38 -15.64
N ASN A 45 7.91 4.23 -16.60
CA ASN A 45 8.84 3.84 -17.66
C ASN A 45 10.20 3.33 -17.14
N ASN A 46 10.73 3.91 -16.05
CA ASN A 46 12.06 3.58 -15.52
C ASN A 46 12.05 2.52 -14.39
N ASP A 47 10.90 1.89 -14.09
CA ASP A 47 10.73 0.92 -12.99
C ASP A 47 11.21 1.43 -11.62
N ARG A 48 11.22 2.75 -11.41
CA ARG A 48 11.73 3.40 -10.21
C ARG A 48 10.70 4.33 -9.62
N ILE A 49 10.34 4.06 -8.36
CA ILE A 49 9.53 4.95 -7.52
C ILE A 49 10.47 5.95 -6.85
N SER A 50 10.16 7.24 -6.93
CA SER A 50 10.88 8.30 -6.21
C SER A 50 10.41 8.41 -4.75
N GLY A 51 11.23 9.04 -3.91
CA GLY A 51 10.94 9.23 -2.48
C GLY A 51 11.85 8.45 -1.55
N THR A 52 11.74 8.75 -0.26
CA THR A 52 12.48 8.11 0.85
C THR A 52 12.00 6.69 1.09
N ALA A 53 12.74 5.92 1.90
CA ALA A 53 12.31 4.58 2.31
C ALA A 53 10.93 4.59 2.99
N SER A 54 10.70 5.54 3.91
CA SER A 54 9.42 5.70 4.61
C SER A 54 8.27 6.05 3.66
N GLN A 55 8.53 6.92 2.67
CA GLN A 55 7.54 7.26 1.64
C GLN A 55 7.18 6.05 0.75
N LYS A 56 8.19 5.28 0.33
CA LYS A 56 8.00 4.06 -0.44
C LYS A 56 7.24 3.01 0.37
N PHE A 57 7.52 2.90 1.66
CA PHE A 57 6.82 1.99 2.55
C PHE A 57 5.36 2.42 2.78
N CYS A 58 5.09 3.72 2.94
CA CYS A 58 3.74 4.27 3.00
C CYS A 58 2.93 3.91 1.75
N LEU A 59 3.49 4.17 0.55
CA LEU A 59 2.87 3.76 -0.70
C LEU A 59 2.67 2.25 -0.76
N PHE A 60 3.69 1.47 -0.37
CA PHE A 60 3.61 0.02 -0.36
C PHE A 60 2.43 -0.43 0.51
N ARG A 61 2.30 0.04 1.75
CA ARG A 61 1.22 -0.36 2.66
C ARG A 61 -0.17 0.01 2.17
N LEU A 62 -0.32 1.21 1.59
CA LEU A 62 -1.61 1.74 1.13
C LEU A 62 -1.95 1.34 -0.31
N PHE A 63 -1.02 0.71 -1.03
CA PHE A 63 -1.20 0.31 -2.43
C PHE A 63 -2.51 -0.46 -2.72
N PRO A 64 -2.94 -1.44 -1.91
CA PRO A 64 -4.19 -2.17 -2.15
C PRO A 64 -5.40 -1.27 -2.01
N ILE A 65 -5.35 -0.30 -1.11
CA ILE A 65 -6.46 0.62 -0.87
C ILE A 65 -6.60 1.58 -2.06
N ILE A 66 -5.47 2.01 -2.65
CA ILE A 66 -5.46 2.96 -3.77
C ILE A 66 -5.85 2.28 -5.11
N PHE A 67 -5.49 1.00 -5.29
CA PHE A 67 -5.53 0.35 -6.62
C PHE A 67 -6.22 -1.02 -6.67
N SER A 68 -6.80 -1.54 -5.59
CA SER A 68 -7.40 -2.89 -5.56
C SER A 68 -8.40 -3.13 -6.69
N ASP A 69 -9.20 -2.13 -7.04
CA ASP A 69 -10.18 -2.16 -8.13
C ASP A 69 -9.58 -2.46 -9.52
N ILE A 70 -8.25 -2.33 -9.67
CA ILE A 70 -7.54 -2.54 -10.93
C ILE A 70 -6.61 -3.75 -10.88
N VAL A 71 -5.99 -4.01 -9.72
CA VAL A 71 -4.92 -5.01 -9.61
C VAL A 71 -5.34 -6.34 -8.97
N ASP A 72 -6.54 -6.41 -8.38
CA ASP A 72 -7.06 -7.57 -7.64
C ASP A 72 -6.92 -8.92 -8.38
N ARG A 73 -7.17 -8.93 -9.69
CA ARG A 73 -7.17 -10.12 -10.53
C ARG A 73 -5.80 -10.50 -11.07
N ARG A 74 -4.74 -9.73 -10.78
CA ARG A 74 -3.40 -9.94 -11.34
C ARG A 74 -2.58 -10.90 -10.48
N GLN A 75 -1.82 -11.79 -11.11
CA GLN A 75 -1.00 -12.79 -10.39
C GLN A 75 0.07 -12.13 -9.51
N LEU A 76 0.69 -11.04 -10.00
CA LEU A 76 1.67 -10.27 -9.24
C LEU A 76 1.06 -9.62 -7.98
N PHE A 77 -0.26 -9.39 -7.95
CA PHE A 77 -0.92 -8.83 -6.77
C PHE A 77 -0.99 -9.85 -5.64
N LYS A 78 -1.17 -11.13 -5.94
CA LYS A 78 -1.11 -12.21 -4.93
C LYS A 78 0.28 -12.29 -4.28
N ILE A 79 1.35 -12.18 -5.06
CA ILE A 79 2.73 -12.16 -4.55
C ILE A 79 2.94 -10.92 -3.67
N TYR A 80 2.44 -9.77 -4.12
CA TYR A 80 2.50 -8.54 -3.36
C TYR A 80 1.76 -8.66 -2.01
N LEU A 81 0.60 -9.33 -1.94
CA LEU A 81 -0.14 -9.54 -0.69
C LEU A 81 0.66 -10.39 0.30
N ILE A 82 1.30 -11.46 -0.16
CA ILE A 82 2.19 -12.29 0.68
C ILE A 82 3.35 -11.45 1.22
N LEU A 83 3.99 -10.64 0.37
CA LEU A 83 5.08 -9.77 0.81
C LEU A 83 4.60 -8.75 1.86
N ARG A 84 3.38 -8.24 1.72
CA ARG A 84 2.77 -7.32 2.69
C ARG A 84 2.57 -8.00 4.03
N GLU A 85 2.04 -9.23 4.03
CA GLU A 85 1.85 -10.02 5.23
C GLU A 85 3.18 -10.30 5.96
N LEU A 86 4.23 -10.66 5.22
CA LEU A 86 5.57 -10.82 5.78
C LEU A 86 6.09 -9.53 6.41
N LEU A 87 5.89 -8.40 5.75
CA LEU A 87 6.31 -7.10 6.28
C LEU A 87 5.55 -6.73 7.55
N ASP A 88 4.26 -7.02 7.63
CA ASP A 88 3.48 -6.78 8.85
C ASP A 88 3.99 -7.62 10.02
N MET A 89 4.38 -8.88 9.77
CA MET A 89 4.98 -9.73 10.80
C MET A 89 6.34 -9.19 11.27
N VAL A 90 7.20 -8.79 10.32
CA VAL A 90 8.55 -8.28 10.62
C VAL A 90 8.52 -6.93 11.34
N LEU A 91 7.55 -6.08 11.00
CA LEU A 91 7.40 -4.74 11.56
C LEU A 91 6.39 -4.67 12.71
N ALA A 92 5.84 -5.81 13.13
CA ALA A 92 4.91 -5.88 14.24
C ALA A 92 5.58 -5.32 15.51
N LEU A 93 4.91 -4.38 16.18
CA LEU A 93 5.37 -3.90 17.47
C LEU A 93 5.37 -5.07 18.47
N PRO A 94 6.44 -5.27 19.24
CA PRO A 94 6.47 -6.31 20.25
C PRO A 94 5.35 -6.06 21.27
N GLN A 95 4.40 -6.98 21.31
CA GLN A 95 3.28 -6.93 22.24
C GLN A 95 3.74 -7.44 23.61
N ARG A 96 3.44 -6.69 24.66
CA ARG A 96 3.70 -7.13 26.03
C ARG A 96 2.71 -8.24 26.37
N LYS A 97 3.19 -9.38 26.87
CA LYS A 97 2.30 -10.48 27.33
C LYS A 97 1.26 -10.00 28.36
N SER A 98 1.60 -8.98 29.15
CA SER A 98 0.69 -8.35 30.11
C SER A 98 -0.52 -7.64 29.48
N TRP A 99 -0.50 -7.37 28.17
CA TRP A 99 -1.62 -6.74 27.46
C TRP A 99 -2.63 -7.76 26.92
N ILE A 100 -2.29 -9.06 26.89
CA ILE A 100 -3.19 -10.11 26.36
C ILE A 100 -4.56 -10.10 27.06
N PRO A 101 -4.67 -10.08 28.40
CA PRO A 101 -5.98 -10.06 29.06
C PRO A 101 -6.81 -8.80 28.73
N PHE A 102 -6.13 -7.66 28.51
CA PHE A 102 -6.78 -6.42 28.13
C PHE A 102 -7.29 -6.45 26.68
N MET A 103 -6.52 -7.03 25.76
CA MET A 103 -6.95 -7.19 24.37
C MET A 103 -8.13 -8.17 24.25
N GLU A 104 -8.15 -9.25 25.03
CA GLU A 104 -9.29 -10.18 25.11
C GLU A 104 -10.55 -9.49 25.62
N MET A 105 -10.45 -8.70 26.69
CA MET A 105 -11.58 -7.91 27.21
C MET A 105 -12.11 -6.93 26.16
N LEU A 106 -11.23 -6.22 25.47
CA LEU A 106 -11.63 -5.28 24.41
C LEU A 106 -12.32 -6.00 23.25
N ALA A 107 -11.82 -7.17 22.84
CA ALA A 107 -12.41 -7.94 21.75
C ALA A 107 -13.84 -8.43 22.07
N ILE A 108 -14.08 -8.86 23.32
CA ILE A 108 -15.41 -9.29 23.79
C ILE A 108 -16.38 -8.11 23.83
N ASN A 109 -15.93 -6.94 24.29
CA ASN A 109 -16.78 -5.76 24.47
C ASN A 109 -17.02 -4.95 23.18
N PHE A 110 -16.35 -5.28 22.08
CA PHE A 110 -16.54 -4.63 20.77
C PHE A 110 -17.62 -5.29 19.89
N HIS A 111 -18.38 -6.24 20.45
CA HIS A 111 -19.57 -6.85 19.83
C HIS A 111 -20.86 -6.17 20.28
#